data_AF-A0A2X4VLV7-F1
#
_entry.id   AF-A0A2X4VLV7-F1
#
_cell.length_a   1.000
_cell.length_b   1.000
_cell.length_c   1.000
_cell.angle_alpha   90.00
_cell.angle_beta   90.00
_cell.angle_gamma   90.00
#
_symmetry.space_group_name_H-M   'P 1'
#
loop_
_entity.id
_entity.type
_entity.pdbx_description
1 polymer ?
#
loop_
_entity_poly.entity_id
_entity_poly.type
_entity_poly.pdbx_seq_one_letter_code
_entity_poly.pdbx_strand_id
1 'polypeptide(L)'
;MVFFPAGTRFRIQLLRACICLAISSAVAPGYADDGIQFNTDVLDVNDRKNIDLSQFSRSGYMMPGAYSLTVHINKNELPEQNIHFYPPEDDPKGSQACLSPALVEQLGLKADALKALRWWHQDECLDTTSLKGMEARAIWPLRRCT
;
A
#
# COMPACT_ATOMS: atom_id res chain seq x y z
N MET A 1 6.01 -12.03 -68.97
CA MET A 1 6.72 -11.11 -68.06
C MET A 1 5.93 -9.82 -67.97
N VAL A 2 5.22 -9.57 -66.86
CA VAL A 2 4.49 -8.31 -66.67
C VAL A 2 5.42 -7.36 -65.89
N PHE A 3 6.05 -6.43 -66.62
CA PHE A 3 6.81 -5.34 -66.02
C PHE A 3 5.83 -4.36 -65.36
N PHE A 4 5.64 -4.51 -64.05
CA PHE A 4 4.95 -3.49 -63.26
C PHE A 4 5.91 -2.30 -63.07
N PRO A 5 5.45 -1.05 -63.27
CA PRO A 5 6.30 0.12 -63.10
C PRO A 5 6.77 0.17 -61.65
N ALA A 6 8.07 0.34 -61.42
CA ALA A 6 8.67 0.41 -60.09
C ALA A 6 7.97 1.46 -59.19
N GLY A 7 7.43 2.53 -59.77
CA GLY A 7 6.72 3.59 -59.07
C GLY A 7 5.39 3.17 -58.42
N THR A 8 4.66 2.20 -58.98
CA THR A 8 3.38 1.75 -58.40
C THR A 8 3.60 0.82 -57.21
N ARG A 9 4.63 -0.03 -57.27
CA ARG A 9 5.03 -0.90 -56.16
C ARG A 9 5.55 -0.08 -54.97
N PHE A 10 6.33 0.97 -55.24
CA PHE A 10 6.85 1.89 -54.23
C PHE A 10 5.73 2.69 -53.54
N ARG A 11 4.73 3.17 -54.32
CA ARG A 11 3.53 3.84 -53.79
C ARG A 11 2.69 2.93 -52.87
N ILE A 12 2.52 1.66 -53.23
CA ILE A 12 1.76 0.69 -52.41
C ILE A 12 2.54 0.34 -51.14
N GLN A 13 3.87 0.25 -51.21
CA GLN A 13 4.73 0.01 -50.03
C GLN A 13 4.71 1.20 -49.06
N LEU A 14 4.76 2.43 -49.57
CA LEU A 14 4.60 3.65 -48.77
C LEU A 14 3.21 3.71 -48.12
N LEU A 15 2.16 3.43 -48.88
CA LEU A 15 0.79 3.43 -48.35
C LEU A 15 0.63 2.40 -47.21
N ARG A 16 1.18 1.19 -47.39
CA ARG A 16 1.21 0.15 -46.36
C ARG A 16 1.99 0.59 -45.13
N ALA A 17 3.17 1.20 -45.32
CA ALA A 17 3.97 1.72 -44.22
C ALA A 17 3.20 2.80 -43.44
N CYS A 18 2.53 3.73 -44.11
CA CYS A 18 1.71 4.76 -43.48
C CYS A 18 0.52 4.17 -42.70
N ILE A 19 -0.17 3.17 -43.25
CA ILE A 19 -1.28 2.48 -42.57
C ILE A 19 -0.77 1.74 -41.33
N CYS A 20 0.34 1.01 -41.44
CA CYS A 20 0.94 0.34 -40.29
C CYS A 20 1.36 1.32 -39.20
N LEU A 21 2.00 2.44 -39.57
CA LEU A 21 2.43 3.47 -38.62
C LEU A 21 1.24 4.09 -37.88
N ALA A 22 0.16 4.42 -38.60
CA ALA A 22 -1.05 5.02 -38.04
C ALA A 22 -1.77 4.08 -37.04
N ILE A 23 -1.74 2.77 -37.31
CA ILE A 23 -2.34 1.77 -36.41
C ILE A 23 -1.47 1.58 -35.16
N SER A 24 -0.15 1.58 -35.29
CA SER A 24 0.76 1.41 -34.15
C SER A 24 0.82 2.60 -33.18
N SER A 25 0.48 3.82 -33.62
CA SER A 25 0.43 5.01 -32.76
C SER A 25 -0.83 5.11 -31.89
N ALA A 26 -1.83 4.24 -32.11
CA ALA A 26 -3.12 4.33 -31.43
C ALA A 26 -3.22 3.46 -30.15
N VAL A 27 -2.17 2.72 -29.80
CA VAL A 27 -2.17 1.94 -28.55
C VAL A 27 -1.74 2.85 -27.41
N ALA A 28 -2.71 3.57 -26.83
CA ALA A 28 -2.50 4.17 -25.52
C ALA A 28 -2.20 3.04 -24.53
N PRO A 29 -1.16 3.14 -23.69
CA PRO A 29 -0.96 2.18 -22.61
C PRO A 29 -2.20 2.24 -21.71
N GLY A 30 -2.98 1.16 -21.71
CA GLY A 30 -4.03 0.97 -20.74
C GLY A 30 -3.36 0.72 -19.39
N TYR A 31 -3.42 1.69 -18.49
CA TYR A 31 -3.07 1.46 -17.09
C TYR A 31 -4.18 0.61 -16.48
N ALA A 32 -3.92 -0.68 -16.30
CA ALA A 32 -4.71 -1.47 -15.39
C ALA A 32 -4.36 -1.00 -13.97
N ASP A 33 -5.37 -0.58 -13.21
CA ASP A 33 -5.20 -0.37 -11.77
C ASP A 33 -5.06 -1.75 -11.13
N ASP A 34 -3.86 -2.07 -10.65
CA ASP A 34 -3.48 -3.39 -10.13
C ASP A 34 -4.04 -3.64 -8.71
N GLY A 35 -4.93 -2.76 -8.24
CA GLY A 35 -5.53 -2.78 -6.91
C GLY A 35 -6.77 -3.64 -6.79
N ILE A 36 -6.99 -4.23 -5.60
CA ILE A 36 -8.25 -4.90 -5.27
C ILE A 36 -9.35 -3.85 -5.17
N GLN A 37 -10.35 -3.90 -6.05
CA GLN A 37 -11.48 -2.98 -6.05
C GLN A 37 -12.70 -3.59 -5.35
N PHE A 38 -13.23 -2.88 -4.37
CA PHE A 38 -14.43 -3.27 -3.63
C PHE A 38 -15.69 -2.65 -4.25
N ASN A 39 -16.81 -3.39 -4.19
CA ASN A 39 -18.08 -2.90 -4.68
C ASN A 39 -18.65 -1.82 -3.74
N THR A 40 -18.81 -0.60 -4.25
CA THR A 40 -19.37 0.54 -3.50
C THR A 40 -20.90 0.49 -3.37
N ASP A 41 -21.60 -0.36 -4.13
CA ASP A 41 -23.05 -0.45 -4.10
C ASP A 41 -23.60 -1.08 -2.82
N VAL A 42 -22.75 -1.78 -2.07
CA VAL A 42 -23.08 -2.31 -0.75
C VAL A 42 -23.14 -1.20 0.31
N LEU A 43 -22.48 -0.05 0.06
CA LEU A 43 -22.52 1.09 0.97
C LEU A 43 -23.82 1.89 0.80
N ASP A 44 -24.27 2.50 1.90
CA ASP A 44 -25.35 3.48 1.90
C ASP A 44 -25.01 4.63 0.94
N VAL A 45 -26.02 5.17 0.26
CA VAL A 45 -25.83 6.22 -0.75
C VAL A 45 -25.15 7.47 -0.17
N ASN A 46 -25.37 7.76 1.11
CA ASN A 46 -24.71 8.86 1.80
C ASN A 46 -23.22 8.59 2.03
N ASP A 47 -22.83 7.34 2.23
CA ASP A 47 -21.44 6.96 2.53
C ASP A 47 -20.57 6.82 1.28
N ARG A 48 -21.18 6.52 0.12
CA ARG A 48 -20.47 6.33 -1.17
C ARG A 48 -19.59 7.50 -1.59
N LYS A 49 -19.91 8.72 -1.16
CA LYS A 49 -19.13 9.94 -1.47
C LYS A 49 -18.09 10.29 -0.41
N ASN A 50 -18.18 9.68 0.77
CA ASN A 50 -17.41 10.05 1.95
C ASN A 50 -16.36 9.01 2.33
N ILE A 51 -16.45 7.78 1.81
CA ILE A 51 -15.55 6.68 2.13
C ILE A 51 -14.78 6.25 0.88
N ASP A 52 -13.46 6.44 0.90
CA ASP A 52 -12.58 5.85 -0.10
C ASP A 52 -12.31 4.38 0.26
N LEU A 53 -12.84 3.44 -0.54
CA LEU A 53 -12.61 2.02 -0.32
C LEU A 53 -11.24 1.53 -0.83
N SER A 54 -10.54 2.33 -1.64
CA SER A 54 -9.23 1.97 -2.19
C SER A 54 -8.19 1.79 -1.09
N GLN A 55 -8.34 2.48 0.05
CA GLN A 55 -7.46 2.34 1.21
C GLN A 55 -7.48 0.92 1.82
N PHE A 56 -8.59 0.18 1.68
CA PHE A 56 -8.74 -1.18 2.19
C PHE A 56 -8.25 -2.26 1.22
N SER A 57 -7.83 -1.89 0.01
CA SER A 57 -7.20 -2.83 -0.93
C SER A 57 -5.89 -3.42 -0.40
N ARG A 58 -5.27 -2.76 0.59
CA ARG A 58 -3.99 -3.13 1.18
C ARG A 58 -4.20 -4.00 2.41
N SER A 59 -3.56 -5.16 2.43
CA SER A 59 -3.58 -6.04 3.60
C SER A 59 -2.96 -5.35 4.81
N GLY A 60 -3.61 -5.44 5.98
CA GLY A 60 -3.11 -4.89 7.23
C GLY A 60 -3.25 -3.36 7.37
N TYR A 61 -3.92 -2.68 6.44
CA TYR A 61 -4.23 -1.26 6.58
C TYR A 61 -5.21 -1.03 7.74
N MET A 62 -4.83 -0.15 8.68
CA MET A 62 -5.73 0.39 9.69
C MET A 62 -5.92 1.88 9.45
N MET A 63 -7.13 2.39 9.64
CA MET A 63 -7.39 3.81 9.48
C MET A 63 -6.63 4.61 10.54
N PRO A 64 -6.12 5.82 10.24
CA PRO A 64 -5.48 6.64 11.27
C PRO A 64 -6.43 6.92 12.43
N GLY A 65 -5.96 6.67 13.65
CA GLY A 65 -6.80 6.73 14.84
C GLY A 65 -6.22 5.98 16.02
N ALA A 66 -6.91 6.06 17.16
CA ALA A 66 -6.56 5.35 18.39
C ALA A 66 -7.41 4.08 18.51
N TYR A 67 -6.78 2.94 18.72
CA TYR A 67 -7.45 1.65 18.90
C TYR A 67 -6.98 1.00 20.19
N SER A 68 -7.93 0.44 20.93
CA SER A 68 -7.64 -0.38 22.10
C SER A 68 -7.27 -1.78 21.63
N LEU A 69 -6.00 -2.15 21.76
CA LEU A 69 -5.44 -3.40 21.23
C LEU A 69 -4.66 -4.15 22.31
N THR A 70 -4.77 -5.47 22.29
CA THR A 70 -3.87 -6.36 23.02
C THR A 70 -2.55 -6.48 22.27
N VAL A 71 -1.43 -6.18 22.93
CA VAL A 71 -0.10 -6.26 22.31
C VAL A 71 0.51 -7.63 22.56
N HIS A 72 0.79 -8.36 21.48
CA HIS A 72 1.50 -9.63 21.54
C HIS A 72 2.97 -9.43 21.18
N ILE A 73 3.87 -9.76 22.12
CA ILE A 73 5.32 -9.69 21.91
C ILE A 73 5.85 -11.12 21.91
N ASN A 74 6.19 -11.63 20.72
CA ASN A 74 6.62 -13.01 20.52
C ASN A 74 5.58 -14.02 21.04
N LYS A 75 5.75 -14.52 22.27
CA LYS A 75 4.85 -15.49 22.94
C LYS A 75 4.19 -14.92 24.20
N ASN A 76 4.48 -13.66 24.52
CA ASN A 76 3.96 -12.97 25.69
C ASN A 76 2.85 -12.01 25.26
N GLU A 77 1.87 -11.87 26.13
CA GLU A 77 0.74 -10.96 25.94
C GLU A 77 0.85 -9.84 26.97
N LEU A 78 0.77 -8.61 26.50
CA LEU A 78 0.66 -7.44 27.33
C LEU A 78 -0.81 -7.06 27.51
N PRO A 79 -1.14 -6.31 28.59
CA PRO A 79 -2.46 -5.74 28.77
C PRO A 79 -2.91 -4.92 27.56
N GLU A 80 -4.23 -4.87 27.40
CA GLU A 80 -4.88 -4.01 26.41
C GLU A 80 -4.51 -2.54 26.66
N GLN A 81 -4.10 -1.85 25.61
CA GLN A 81 -3.67 -0.46 25.66
C GLN A 81 -4.02 0.27 24.37
N ASN A 82 -4.12 1.59 24.44
CA ASN A 82 -4.40 2.41 23.27
C ASN A 82 -3.15 2.55 22.39
N ILE A 83 -3.27 2.11 21.15
CA ILE A 83 -2.26 2.24 20.11
C ILE A 83 -2.78 3.18 19.04
N HIS A 84 -1.98 4.19 18.72
CA HIS A 84 -2.29 5.13 17.64
C HIS A 84 -1.72 4.63 16.32
N PHE A 85 -2.45 4.85 15.23
CA PHE A 85 -2.01 4.56 13.88
C PHE A 85 -1.87 5.86 13.09
N TYR A 86 -0.75 6.00 12.39
CA TYR A 86 -0.46 7.16 11.55
C TYR A 86 0.03 6.71 10.18
N PRO A 87 -0.21 7.51 9.12
CA PRO A 87 0.43 7.30 7.84
C PRO A 87 1.95 7.57 7.99
N PRO A 88 2.82 6.61 7.63
CA PRO A 88 4.26 6.83 7.70
C PRO A 88 4.72 7.82 6.63
N GLU A 89 5.87 8.48 6.85
CA GLU A 89 6.36 9.54 5.96
C GLU A 89 6.78 9.02 4.57
N ASP A 90 7.17 7.75 4.48
CA ASP A 90 7.56 7.08 3.24
C ASP A 90 6.36 6.61 2.41
N ASP A 91 5.23 6.34 3.05
CA ASP A 91 4.00 5.86 2.41
C ASP A 91 2.75 6.56 2.99
N PRO A 92 2.31 7.70 2.41
CA PRO A 92 1.15 8.46 2.88
C PRO A 92 -0.18 7.69 2.82
N LYS A 93 -0.25 6.61 2.03
CA LYS A 93 -1.42 5.72 1.94
C LYS A 93 -1.26 4.48 2.84
N GLY A 94 -0.15 4.37 3.55
CA GLY A 94 0.14 3.33 4.51
C GLY A 94 -0.48 3.64 5.86
N SER A 95 -0.30 2.70 6.78
CA SER A 95 -0.68 2.89 8.16
C SER A 95 0.30 2.10 9.04
N GLN A 96 0.88 2.79 10.01
CA GLN A 96 1.85 2.23 10.92
C GLN A 96 1.42 2.44 12.36
N ALA A 97 1.53 1.39 13.17
CA ALA A 97 1.30 1.46 14.61
C ALA A 97 2.42 2.28 15.27
N CYS A 98 2.02 3.28 16.04
CA CYS A 98 2.93 4.06 16.87
C CYS A 98 3.29 3.26 18.12
N LEU A 99 4.56 2.84 18.20
CA LEU A 99 5.10 2.19 19.39
C LEU A 99 5.72 3.27 20.28
N SER A 100 5.01 3.64 21.34
CA SER A 100 5.45 4.68 22.27
C SER A 100 6.69 4.25 23.06
N PRO A 101 7.50 5.20 23.58
CA PRO A 101 8.63 4.87 24.45
C PRO A 101 8.26 3.95 25.62
N ALA A 102 7.11 4.22 26.26
CA ALA A 102 6.60 3.40 27.35
C ALA A 102 6.28 1.95 26.92
N LEU A 103 5.79 1.75 25.69
CA LEU A 103 5.57 0.41 25.14
C LEU A 103 6.90 -0.28 24.79
N VAL A 104 7.85 0.47 24.22
CA VAL A 104 9.17 -0.05 23.84
C VAL A 104 9.95 -0.55 25.05
N GLU A 105 9.82 0.12 26.21
CA GLU A 105 10.40 -0.35 27.48
C GLU A 105 9.87 -1.72 27.90
N GLN A 106 8.61 -2.02 27.60
CA GLN A 106 7.99 -3.32 27.90
C GLN A 106 8.42 -4.43 26.93
N LEU A 107 9.06 -4.10 25.80
CA LEU A 107 9.60 -5.09 24.86
C LEU A 107 10.81 -5.85 25.40
N GLY A 108 11.49 -5.33 26.43
CA GLY A 108 12.66 -5.97 27.04
C GLY A 108 13.90 -5.98 26.14
N LEU A 109 14.11 -4.92 25.37
CA LEU A 109 15.27 -4.79 24.48
C LEU A 109 16.58 -4.67 25.26
N LYS A 110 17.67 -5.18 24.67
CA LYS A 110 19.03 -5.02 25.23
C LYS A 110 19.43 -3.54 25.24
N ALA A 111 20.25 -3.14 26.23
CA ALA A 111 20.72 -1.77 26.37
C ALA A 111 21.42 -1.20 25.11
N ASP A 112 22.15 -2.04 24.37
CA ASP A 112 22.79 -1.62 23.12
C ASP A 112 21.80 -1.37 21.99
N ALA A 113 20.69 -2.12 21.95
CA ALA A 113 19.62 -1.91 20.99
C ALA A 113 18.82 -0.64 21.29
N LEU A 114 18.58 -0.34 22.58
CA LEU A 114 17.90 0.89 23.02
C LEU A 114 18.64 2.16 22.56
N LYS A 115 19.97 2.14 22.49
CA LYS A 115 20.78 3.27 22.02
C LYS A 115 20.73 3.49 20.50
N ALA A 116 20.36 2.45 19.75
CA ALA A 116 20.27 2.50 18.29
C ALA A 116 18.86 2.85 17.79
N LEU A 117 17.88 2.99 18.69
CA LEU A 117 16.51 3.33 18.34
C LEU A 117 16.44 4.72 17.71
N ARG A 118 15.62 4.81 16.67
CA ARG A 118 15.21 6.09 16.08
C ARG A 118 13.73 6.30 16.35
N TRP A 119 13.36 7.55 16.47
CA TRP A 119 11.98 7.94 16.71
C TRP A 119 11.51 8.83 15.57
N TRP A 120 10.22 8.75 15.28
CA TRP A 120 9.51 9.58 14.31
C TRP A 120 8.24 10.11 14.96
N HIS A 121 7.54 11.01 14.28
CA HIS A 121 6.35 11.68 14.82
C HIS A 121 6.62 12.38 16.16
N GLN A 122 7.50 13.39 16.15
CA GLN A 122 7.83 14.20 17.34
C GLN A 122 8.42 13.38 18.51
N ASP A 123 9.26 12.40 18.19
CA ASP A 123 9.88 11.47 19.15
C ASP A 123 8.88 10.58 19.93
N GLU A 124 7.64 10.46 19.47
CA GLU A 124 6.60 9.67 20.13
C GLU A 124 6.50 8.23 19.60
N CYS A 125 6.94 7.97 18.37
CA CYS A 125 6.78 6.66 17.74
C CYS A 125 8.13 6.05 17.38
N LEU A 126 8.35 4.78 17.72
CA LEU A 126 9.55 4.06 17.32
C LEU A 126 9.57 3.82 15.80
N ASP A 127 10.71 4.11 15.18
CA ASP A 127 11.01 3.67 13.82
C ASP A 127 11.42 2.19 13.86
N THR A 128 10.55 1.31 13.39
CA THR A 128 10.78 -0.14 13.39
C THR A 128 11.96 -0.56 12.51
N THR A 129 12.38 0.28 11.55
CA THR A 129 13.55 0.00 10.70
C THR A 129 14.88 0.15 11.46
N SER A 130 14.87 0.86 12.59
CA SER A 130 16.04 1.01 13.46
C SER A 130 16.44 -0.31 14.14
N LEU A 131 15.49 -1.23 14.31
CA LEU A 131 15.71 -2.55 14.89
C LEU A 131 15.74 -3.63 13.82
N LYS A 132 16.94 -4.11 13.50
CA LYS A 132 17.11 -5.19 12.51
C LYS A 132 16.36 -6.46 12.94
N GLY A 133 15.43 -6.90 12.09
CA GLY A 133 14.64 -8.12 12.30
C GLY A 133 13.37 -7.94 13.13
N MET A 134 13.01 -6.69 13.47
CA MET A 134 11.71 -6.40 14.07
C MET A 134 10.62 -6.36 12.98
N GLU A 135 9.47 -6.97 13.27
CA GLU A 135 8.26 -6.87 12.47
C GLU A 135 7.13 -6.45 13.40
N ALA A 136 6.38 -5.41 13.04
CA ALA A 136 5.19 -4.97 13.76
C ALA A 136 4.01 -5.00 12.79
N ARG A 137 2.96 -5.70 13.18
CA ARG A 137 1.77 -5.87 12.35
C ARG A 137 0.54 -5.87 13.25
N ALA A 138 -0.46 -5.13 12.81
CA ALA A 138 -1.73 -5.05 13.49
C ALA A 138 -2.72 -5.94 12.75
N ILE A 139 -3.42 -6.78 13.49
CA ILE A 139 -4.47 -7.63 12.97
C ILE A 139 -5.77 -7.26 13.66
N TRP A 140 -6.81 -7.01 12.87
CA TRP A 140 -8.15 -6.95 13.45
C TRP A 140 -8.53 -8.37 13.88
N PRO A 141 -9.16 -8.58 15.05
CA PRO A 141 -9.65 -9.89 15.43
C PRO A 141 -10.46 -10.46 14.27
N LEU A 142 -9.96 -11.55 13.68
CA LEU A 142 -10.70 -12.36 12.73
C LEU A 142 -11.91 -12.88 13.51
N ARG A 143 -13.04 -12.17 13.41
CA ARG A 143 -14.31 -12.78 13.71
C ARG A 143 -14.41 -13.93 12.72
N ARG A 144 -14.13 -15.14 13.20
CA ARG A 144 -14.48 -16.36 12.46
C ARG A 144 -15.95 -16.21 12.14
N CYS A 145 -16.29 -16.04 10.86
CA CYS A 145 -17.65 -16.17 10.40
C CYS A 145 -18.06 -17.62 10.71
N THR A 146 -18.75 -17.81 11.83
CA THR A 146 -19.51 -19.03 12.14
C THR A 146 -20.88 -18.93 11.53
#